data_AF-A0A956IC04-F1
#
_entry.id   AF-A0A956IC04-F1
#
_cell.length_a   1.000
_cell.length_b   1.000
_cell.length_c   1.000
_cell.angle_alpha   90.00
_cell.angle_beta   90.00
_cell.angle_gamma   90.00
#
_symmetry.space_group_name_H-M   'P 1'
#
loop_
_entity.id
_entity.type
_entity.pdbx_description
1 polymer ?
#
loop_
_entity_poly.entity_id
_entity_poly.type
_entity_poly.pdbx_seq_one_letter_code
_entity_poly.pdbx_strand_id
1 'polypeptide(L)'
;RGDGLVVLSPGLESYWRARGVQVPIHVIPRAVEPKIFSATPSSDPFDDRAPKGGRLLVVCRHVREKNVQRLLALFARHVAPLRPDATLTLVGDGPDHDLFVEAAEQLGIADRCFFAGEQSLVSMPTWYAHADLFVYASLSETYGQVVTEASWCGLPSVAFADGMGVSGQIVDGVDGELVNPGPDERAADADFGARVVRLLREPLRRRAFALEARRRAHLRADPRRCVARYYEAFGEARDHARRSFVTPSRPRELRLLGRWTGVHAVALGLGLLRAPAVLNRNNAATPSWTLG
;
A
#
# COMPACT_ATOMS: atom_id res chain seq x y z
N ARG A 1 22.16 -3.63 4.16
CA ARG A 1 22.38 -3.47 5.62
C ARG A 1 21.70 -2.16 6.01
N GLY A 2 20.68 -2.24 6.86
CA GLY A 2 19.99 -1.09 7.46
C GLY A 2 19.62 -1.45 8.90
N ASP A 3 19.29 -0.48 9.73
CA ASP A 3 19.10 -0.70 11.18
C ASP A 3 17.66 -1.04 11.58
N GLY A 4 16.74 -0.99 10.61
CA GLY A 4 15.35 -1.39 10.74
C GLY A 4 14.67 -1.40 9.37
N LEU A 5 13.52 -2.08 9.27
CA LEU A 5 12.72 -2.16 8.06
C LEU A 5 11.26 -1.82 8.39
N VAL A 6 10.69 -0.86 7.66
CA VAL A 6 9.26 -0.57 7.76
C VAL A 6 8.52 -1.29 6.63
N VAL A 7 7.46 -1.99 6.98
CA VAL A 7 6.57 -2.69 6.05
C VAL A 7 5.12 -2.27 6.27
N LEU A 8 4.28 -2.46 5.25
CA LEU A 8 2.90 -1.96 5.27
C LEU A 8 1.89 -2.92 5.89
N SER A 9 2.22 -4.21 6.00
CA SER A 9 1.33 -5.23 6.52
C SER A 9 2.08 -6.37 7.23
N PRO A 10 1.40 -7.15 8.09
CA PRO A 10 1.97 -8.35 8.70
C PRO A 10 2.40 -9.43 7.69
N GLY A 11 1.70 -9.51 6.54
CA GLY A 11 2.08 -10.41 5.45
C GLY A 11 3.46 -10.06 4.86
N LEU A 12 3.73 -8.76 4.65
CA LEU A 12 5.06 -8.29 4.23
C LEU A 12 6.14 -8.54 5.29
N GLU A 13 5.81 -8.39 6.58
CA GLU A 13 6.75 -8.75 7.64
C GLU A 13 7.14 -10.23 7.54
N SER A 14 6.14 -11.11 7.45
CA SER A 14 6.34 -12.56 7.32
C SER A 14 7.18 -12.90 6.07
N TYR A 15 6.87 -12.24 4.95
CA TYR A 15 7.61 -12.38 3.68
C TYR A 15 9.11 -12.06 3.82
N TRP A 16 9.44 -10.99 4.54
CA TRP A 16 10.83 -10.56 4.74
C TRP A 16 11.55 -11.39 5.80
N ARG A 17 10.86 -11.79 6.88
CA ARG A 17 11.40 -12.74 7.87
C ARG A 17 11.80 -14.06 7.23
N ALA A 18 10.95 -14.62 6.37
CA ALA A 18 11.23 -15.85 5.62
C ALA A 18 12.47 -15.76 4.71
N ARG A 19 12.88 -14.54 4.32
CA ARG A 19 14.08 -14.26 3.51
C ARG A 19 15.31 -13.91 4.33
N GLY A 20 15.25 -14.11 5.65
CA GLY A 20 16.39 -13.94 6.56
C GLY A 20 16.63 -12.50 7.00
N VAL A 21 15.65 -11.59 6.88
CA VAL A 21 15.78 -10.24 7.44
C VAL A 21 15.75 -10.32 8.98
N GLN A 22 16.89 -10.05 9.60
CA GLN A 22 17.09 -10.14 11.07
C GLN A 22 16.94 -8.81 11.81
N VAL A 23 16.96 -7.68 11.10
CA VAL A 23 16.78 -6.35 11.72
C VAL A 23 15.36 -6.20 12.27
N PRO A 24 15.09 -5.26 13.19
CA PRO A 24 13.72 -4.93 13.58
C PRO A 24 12.85 -4.65 12.36
N ILE A 25 11.67 -5.26 12.30
CA ILE A 25 10.67 -5.01 11.26
C ILE A 25 9.46 -4.38 11.95
N HIS A 26 9.03 -3.23 11.45
CA HIS A 26 7.90 -2.48 12.00
C HIS A 26 6.77 -2.45 10.98
N VAL A 27 5.61 -2.96 11.36
CA VAL A 27 4.40 -2.88 10.53
C VAL A 27 3.75 -1.52 10.73
N ILE A 28 3.98 -0.61 9.78
CA ILE A 28 3.40 0.73 9.79
C ILE A 28 2.56 0.90 8.52
N PRO A 29 1.22 0.90 8.63
CA PRO A 29 0.34 1.04 7.48
C PRO A 29 0.43 2.43 6.85
N ARG A 30 -0.04 2.57 5.61
CA ARG A 30 -0.33 3.89 5.05
C ARG A 30 -1.52 4.51 5.77
N ALA A 31 -1.38 5.79 6.11
CA ALA A 31 -2.43 6.56 6.76
C ALA A 31 -3.56 6.91 5.77
N VAL A 32 -4.73 7.18 6.31
CA VAL A 32 -5.86 7.80 5.59
C VAL A 32 -5.96 9.26 6.01
N GLU A 33 -6.18 10.18 5.08
CA GLU A 33 -6.37 11.61 5.37
C GLU A 33 -7.79 11.86 5.92
N PRO A 34 -7.95 12.13 7.24
CA PRO A 34 -9.27 12.25 7.84
C PRO A 34 -10.06 13.45 7.30
N LYS A 35 -9.38 14.53 6.88
CA LYS A 35 -10.07 15.69 6.28
C LYS A 35 -10.83 15.36 5.01
N ILE A 36 -10.39 14.32 4.29
CA ILE A 36 -11.05 13.85 3.09
C ILE A 36 -12.04 12.74 3.45
N PHE A 37 -11.58 11.67 4.08
CA PHE A 37 -12.37 10.44 4.26
C PHE A 37 -13.37 10.47 5.43
N SER A 38 -13.36 11.53 6.24
CA SER A 38 -14.40 11.80 7.23
C SER A 38 -15.27 13.00 6.87
N ALA A 39 -15.14 13.54 5.65
CA ALA A 39 -16.03 14.58 5.15
C ALA A 39 -17.46 14.04 4.97
N THR A 40 -18.45 14.93 5.07
CA THR A 40 -19.85 14.60 4.80
C THR A 40 -20.00 14.20 3.33
N PRO A 41 -20.55 13.01 3.02
CA PRO A 41 -20.82 12.60 1.65
C PRO A 41 -21.74 13.59 0.91
N SER A 42 -21.50 13.77 -0.38
CA SER A 42 -22.37 14.53 -1.27
C SER A 42 -23.60 13.71 -1.71
N SER A 43 -24.34 14.20 -2.72
CA SER A 43 -25.42 13.46 -3.37
C SER A 43 -24.95 12.10 -3.90
N ASP A 44 -25.90 11.18 -4.04
CA ASP A 44 -25.69 9.84 -4.58
C ASP A 44 -24.98 9.91 -5.95
N PRO A 45 -23.78 9.30 -6.10
CA PRO A 45 -23.01 9.36 -7.34
C PRO A 45 -23.31 8.18 -8.28
N PHE A 46 -24.12 7.21 -7.85
CA PHE A 46 -24.46 6.04 -8.67
C PHE A 46 -25.45 6.41 -9.78
N ASP A 47 -25.40 5.70 -10.90
CA ASP A 47 -26.28 5.97 -12.06
C ASP A 47 -27.75 5.81 -11.67
N ASP A 48 -28.57 6.86 -11.89
CA ASP A 48 -30.00 6.87 -11.56
C ASP A 48 -30.82 5.81 -12.32
N ARG A 49 -30.29 5.31 -13.44
CA ARG A 49 -30.89 4.23 -14.25
C ARG A 49 -30.61 2.86 -13.67
N ALA A 50 -29.63 2.75 -12.76
CA ALA A 50 -29.25 1.49 -12.16
C ALA A 50 -30.39 0.94 -11.28
N PRO A 51 -30.56 -0.40 -11.22
CA PRO A 51 -31.45 -1.02 -10.25
C PRO A 51 -31.21 -0.50 -8.81
N LYS A 52 -32.30 -0.22 -8.08
CA LYS A 52 -32.24 0.31 -6.69
C LYS A 52 -32.00 -0.77 -5.62
N GLY A 53 -31.19 -1.77 -5.94
CA GLY A 53 -30.88 -2.90 -5.05
C GLY A 53 -29.48 -2.82 -4.43
N GLY A 54 -28.82 -3.97 -4.32
CA GLY A 54 -27.51 -4.08 -3.68
C GLY A 54 -26.39 -3.45 -4.51
N ARG A 55 -25.72 -2.43 -3.98
CA ARG A 55 -24.65 -1.70 -4.69
C ARG A 55 -23.27 -2.23 -4.33
N LEU A 56 -22.62 -2.91 -5.26
CA LEU A 56 -21.23 -3.34 -5.12
C LEU A 56 -20.31 -2.30 -5.72
N LEU A 57 -19.22 -1.98 -5.02
CA LEU A 57 -18.22 -1.03 -5.47
C LEU A 57 -16.86 -1.71 -5.54
N VAL A 58 -16.14 -1.51 -6.65
CA VAL A 58 -14.71 -1.78 -6.76
C VAL A 58 -13.99 -0.52 -7.19
N VAL A 59 -12.88 -0.22 -6.52
CA VAL A 59 -12.03 0.94 -6.84
C VAL A 59 -10.65 0.42 -7.17
N CYS A 60 -10.20 0.60 -8.41
CA CYS A 60 -8.85 0.18 -8.82
C CYS A 60 -8.44 0.80 -10.16
N ARG A 61 -7.14 0.82 -10.43
CA ARG A 61 -6.65 1.02 -11.80
C ARG A 61 -7.08 -0.18 -12.66
N HIS A 62 -7.56 0.07 -13.88
CA HIS A 62 -7.97 -0.99 -14.80
C HIS A 62 -6.76 -1.64 -15.46
N VAL A 63 -6.14 -2.56 -14.73
CA VAL A 63 -5.00 -3.36 -15.17
C VAL A 63 -5.17 -4.81 -14.72
N ARG A 64 -4.59 -5.73 -15.50
CA ARG A 64 -4.67 -7.18 -15.31
C ARG A 64 -4.40 -7.65 -13.88
N GLU A 65 -3.43 -7.05 -13.18
CA GLU A 65 -3.05 -7.48 -11.82
C GLU A 65 -4.18 -7.32 -10.80
N LYS A 66 -5.20 -6.48 -11.08
CA LYS A 66 -6.35 -6.29 -10.19
C LYS A 66 -7.44 -7.34 -10.35
N ASN A 67 -7.31 -8.25 -11.32
CA ASN A 67 -8.25 -9.34 -11.58
C ASN A 67 -9.72 -8.89 -11.77
N VAL A 68 -9.94 -7.72 -12.36
CA VAL A 68 -11.30 -7.20 -12.58
C VAL A 68 -12.12 -8.11 -13.51
N GLN A 69 -11.50 -8.73 -14.53
CA GLN A 69 -12.18 -9.72 -15.37
C GLN A 69 -12.76 -10.90 -14.56
N ARG A 70 -12.01 -11.38 -13.55
CA ARG A 70 -12.49 -12.43 -12.64
C ARG A 70 -13.66 -11.92 -11.80
N LEU A 71 -13.59 -10.68 -11.32
CA LEU A 71 -14.69 -10.05 -10.57
C LEU A 71 -15.97 -9.91 -11.42
N LEU A 72 -15.86 -9.51 -12.69
CA LEU A 72 -16.99 -9.43 -13.62
C LEU A 72 -17.62 -10.82 -13.84
N ALA A 73 -16.79 -11.83 -14.12
CA ALA A 73 -17.26 -13.21 -14.30
C ALA A 73 -17.93 -13.77 -13.03
N LEU A 74 -17.37 -13.47 -11.86
CA LEU A 74 -17.93 -13.83 -10.56
C LEU A 74 -19.29 -13.18 -10.34
N PHE A 75 -19.39 -11.87 -10.59
CA PHE A 75 -20.64 -11.14 -10.47
C PHE A 75 -21.71 -11.74 -11.38
N ALA A 76 -21.40 -11.97 -12.67
CA ALA A 76 -22.30 -12.58 -13.64
C ALA A 76 -22.80 -13.96 -13.22
N ARG A 77 -21.91 -14.81 -12.70
CA ARG A 77 -22.21 -16.24 -12.47
C ARG A 77 -22.80 -16.52 -11.10
N HIS A 78 -22.43 -15.75 -10.08
CA HIS A 78 -22.72 -16.09 -8.68
C HIS A 78 -23.53 -15.03 -7.93
N VAL A 79 -23.55 -13.78 -8.38
CA VAL A 79 -24.29 -12.71 -7.70
C VAL A 79 -25.55 -12.32 -8.47
N ALA A 80 -25.38 -11.91 -9.73
CA ALA A 80 -26.44 -11.45 -10.62
C ALA A 80 -27.66 -12.40 -10.73
N PRO A 81 -27.51 -13.74 -10.76
CA PRO A 81 -28.65 -14.66 -10.81
C PRO A 81 -29.43 -14.75 -9.50
N LEU A 82 -28.77 -14.51 -8.36
CA LEU A 82 -29.36 -14.63 -7.02
C LEU A 82 -29.83 -13.29 -6.44
N ARG A 83 -29.36 -12.19 -7.04
CA ARG A 83 -29.66 -10.79 -6.73
C ARG A 83 -29.81 -10.01 -8.05
N PRO A 84 -30.97 -10.12 -8.72
CA PRO A 84 -31.19 -9.44 -10.00
C PRO A 84 -31.19 -7.92 -9.87
N ASP A 85 -31.39 -7.40 -8.67
CA ASP A 85 -31.35 -5.99 -8.30
C ASP A 85 -29.94 -5.48 -7.94
N ALA A 86 -28.93 -6.36 -7.86
CA ALA A 86 -27.57 -5.95 -7.54
C ALA A 86 -26.85 -5.35 -8.75
N THR A 87 -25.98 -4.39 -8.48
CA THR A 87 -25.14 -3.71 -9.47
C THR A 87 -23.69 -3.74 -9.05
N LEU A 88 -22.78 -3.67 -10.03
CA LEU A 88 -21.35 -3.56 -9.82
C LEU A 88 -20.85 -2.28 -10.46
N THR A 89 -20.40 -1.34 -9.64
CA THR A 89 -19.79 -0.11 -10.11
C THR A 89 -18.28 -0.18 -9.98
N LEU A 90 -17.58 0.12 -11.08
CA LEU A 90 -16.14 0.20 -11.19
C LEU A 90 -15.73 1.66 -11.23
N VAL A 91 -14.94 2.08 -10.23
CA VAL A 91 -14.33 3.41 -10.16
C VAL A 91 -12.83 3.27 -10.42
N GLY A 92 -12.35 4.05 -11.38
CA GLY A 92 -10.98 4.02 -11.87
C GLY A 92 -10.92 3.94 -13.39
N ASP A 93 -9.69 3.89 -13.89
CA ASP A 93 -9.42 3.78 -15.32
C ASP A 93 -8.08 3.10 -15.57
N GLY A 94 -7.78 2.77 -16.83
CA GLY A 94 -6.54 2.13 -17.22
C GLY A 94 -6.59 1.45 -18.58
N PRO A 95 -5.45 0.89 -19.03
CA PRO A 95 -5.32 0.30 -20.36
C PRO A 95 -6.29 -0.86 -20.63
N ASP A 96 -6.78 -1.55 -19.60
CA ASP A 96 -7.71 -2.67 -19.77
C ASP A 96 -9.19 -2.24 -19.64
N HIS A 97 -9.49 -0.94 -19.63
CA HIS A 97 -10.86 -0.43 -19.50
C HIS A 97 -11.80 -1.02 -20.56
N ASP A 98 -11.47 -0.86 -21.84
CA ASP A 98 -12.32 -1.31 -22.94
C ASP A 98 -12.52 -2.83 -22.92
N LEU A 99 -11.49 -3.57 -22.50
CA LEU A 99 -11.57 -5.03 -22.31
C LEU A 99 -12.56 -5.42 -21.21
N PHE A 100 -12.70 -4.59 -20.17
CA PHE A 100 -13.65 -4.86 -19.09
C PHE A 100 -15.08 -4.51 -19.49
N VAL A 101 -15.27 -3.46 -20.28
CA VAL A 101 -16.56 -3.11 -20.88
C VAL A 101 -17.02 -4.24 -21.80
N GLU A 102 -16.17 -4.68 -22.73
CA GLU A 102 -16.46 -5.80 -23.63
C GLU A 102 -16.76 -7.10 -22.85
N ALA A 103 -16.01 -7.39 -21.79
CA ALA A 103 -16.26 -8.55 -20.95
C ALA A 103 -17.65 -8.48 -20.26
N ALA A 104 -18.08 -7.30 -19.81
CA ALA A 104 -19.41 -7.13 -19.22
C ALA A 104 -20.54 -7.36 -20.24
N GLU A 105 -20.34 -6.94 -21.49
CA GLU A 105 -21.27 -7.21 -22.60
C GLU A 105 -21.34 -8.71 -22.92
N GLN A 106 -20.18 -9.37 -23.09
CA GLN A 106 -20.09 -10.80 -23.39
C GLN A 106 -20.70 -11.66 -22.27
N LEU A 107 -20.61 -11.21 -21.02
CA LEU A 107 -21.19 -11.88 -19.85
C LEU A 107 -22.69 -11.57 -19.65
N GLY A 108 -23.29 -10.68 -20.46
CA GLY A 108 -24.71 -10.32 -20.36
C GLY A 108 -25.06 -9.54 -19.09
N ILE A 109 -24.12 -8.71 -18.59
CA ILE A 109 -24.26 -7.91 -17.37
C ILE A 109 -24.01 -6.41 -17.60
N ALA A 110 -23.90 -5.97 -18.86
CA ALA A 110 -23.62 -4.57 -19.20
C ALA A 110 -24.68 -3.58 -18.65
N ASP A 111 -25.93 -4.02 -18.48
CA ASP A 111 -27.00 -3.25 -17.86
C ASP A 111 -26.89 -3.12 -16.32
N ARG A 112 -25.95 -3.86 -15.72
CA ARG A 112 -25.71 -3.92 -14.27
C ARG A 112 -24.27 -3.61 -13.86
N CYS A 113 -23.40 -3.37 -14.84
CA CYS A 113 -22.01 -2.97 -14.62
C CYS A 113 -21.79 -1.54 -15.09
N PHE A 114 -21.44 -0.66 -14.15
CA PHE A 114 -21.27 0.76 -14.41
C PHE A 114 -19.80 1.15 -14.27
N PHE A 115 -19.26 1.83 -15.28
CA PHE A 115 -17.88 2.30 -15.29
C PHE A 115 -17.88 3.80 -15.04
N ALA A 116 -17.51 4.21 -13.83
CA ALA A 116 -17.56 5.61 -13.41
C ALA A 116 -16.31 6.43 -13.80
N GLY A 117 -15.34 5.79 -14.44
CA GLY A 117 -14.04 6.39 -14.76
C GLY A 117 -13.21 6.74 -13.52
N GLU A 118 -12.10 7.42 -13.72
CA GLU A 118 -11.27 7.92 -12.63
C GLU A 118 -11.99 9.03 -11.85
N GLN A 119 -11.93 8.94 -10.52
CA GLN A 119 -12.59 9.86 -9.60
C GLN A 119 -11.56 10.61 -8.77
N SER A 120 -11.85 11.87 -8.46
CA SER A 120 -10.98 12.66 -7.59
C SER A 120 -10.94 12.06 -6.19
N LEU A 121 -9.79 12.19 -5.49
CA LEU A 121 -9.66 11.70 -4.12
C LEU A 121 -10.73 12.28 -3.18
N VAL A 122 -11.14 13.53 -3.40
CA VAL A 122 -12.15 14.23 -2.58
C VAL A 122 -13.58 13.74 -2.82
N SER A 123 -13.88 13.09 -3.95
CA SER A 123 -15.21 12.52 -4.23
C SER A 123 -15.33 11.06 -3.78
N MET A 124 -14.23 10.36 -3.53
CA MET A 124 -14.22 8.97 -3.09
C MET A 124 -15.06 8.66 -1.83
N PRO A 125 -15.07 9.49 -0.77
CA PRO A 125 -15.88 9.22 0.41
C PRO A 125 -17.38 9.09 0.09
N THR A 126 -17.86 9.84 -0.90
CA THR A 126 -19.24 9.74 -1.39
C THR A 126 -19.51 8.36 -2.00
N TRP A 127 -18.63 7.87 -2.88
CA TRP A 127 -18.76 6.54 -3.47
C TRP A 127 -18.81 5.44 -2.41
N TYR A 128 -17.91 5.49 -1.43
CA TYR A 128 -17.88 4.51 -0.35
C TYR A 128 -19.13 4.57 0.54
N ALA A 129 -19.68 5.76 0.78
CA ALA A 129 -20.85 5.94 1.65
C ALA A 129 -22.16 5.48 1.04
N HIS A 130 -22.29 5.52 -0.30
CA HIS A 130 -23.50 5.12 -1.04
C HIS A 130 -23.48 3.69 -1.56
N ALA A 131 -22.38 2.96 -1.36
CA ALA A 131 -22.25 1.54 -1.67
C ALA A 131 -22.70 0.65 -0.48
N ASP A 132 -23.10 -0.59 -0.76
CA ASP A 132 -23.40 -1.59 0.27
C ASP A 132 -22.18 -2.44 0.63
N LEU A 133 -21.38 -2.83 -0.37
CA LEU A 133 -20.19 -3.65 -0.18
C LEU A 133 -19.06 -3.16 -1.07
N PHE A 134 -17.85 -3.15 -0.52
CA PHE A 134 -16.62 -3.09 -1.31
C PHE A 134 -16.26 -4.51 -1.74
N VAL A 135 -16.01 -4.73 -3.03
CA VAL A 135 -15.60 -6.04 -3.57
C VAL A 135 -14.22 -5.94 -4.22
N TYR A 136 -13.33 -6.88 -3.91
CA TYR A 136 -11.94 -6.80 -4.34
C TYR A 136 -11.34 -8.16 -4.71
N ALA A 137 -11.00 -8.33 -6.00
CA ALA A 137 -10.51 -9.61 -6.53
C ALA A 137 -8.98 -9.70 -6.71
N SER A 138 -8.24 -8.63 -6.40
CA SER A 138 -6.77 -8.62 -6.52
C SER A 138 -6.15 -9.66 -5.59
N LEU A 139 -5.24 -10.46 -6.13
CA LEU A 139 -4.50 -11.50 -5.38
C LEU A 139 -3.08 -11.05 -4.98
N SER A 140 -2.69 -9.83 -5.37
CA SER A 140 -1.36 -9.31 -5.10
C SER A 140 -1.43 -7.81 -4.84
N GLU A 141 -1.48 -7.45 -3.56
CA GLU A 141 -1.33 -6.07 -3.11
C GLU A 141 -0.16 -5.93 -2.14
N THR A 142 0.62 -4.87 -2.31
CA THR A 142 1.59 -4.46 -1.29
C THR A 142 0.89 -3.92 -0.04
N TYR A 143 -0.29 -3.34 -0.21
CA TYR A 143 -1.12 -2.86 0.88
C TYR A 143 -2.60 -2.93 0.51
N GLY A 144 -3.03 -2.27 -0.57
CA GLY A 144 -4.44 -2.15 -0.91
C GLY A 144 -5.08 -0.94 -0.22
N GLN A 145 -4.66 0.27 -0.58
CA GLN A 145 -5.09 1.52 0.07
C GLN A 145 -6.62 1.67 0.07
N VAL A 146 -7.25 1.35 -1.07
CA VAL A 146 -8.71 1.42 -1.28
C VAL A 146 -9.51 0.57 -0.28
N VAL A 147 -8.96 -0.56 0.20
CA VAL A 147 -9.60 -1.39 1.22
C VAL A 147 -9.63 -0.68 2.57
N THR A 148 -8.55 0.05 2.92
CA THR A 148 -8.51 0.87 4.14
C THR A 148 -9.45 2.05 4.02
N GLU A 149 -9.50 2.71 2.85
CA GLU A 149 -10.40 3.83 2.60
C GLU A 149 -11.87 3.43 2.71
N ALA A 150 -12.26 2.33 2.05
CA ALA A 150 -13.60 1.74 2.17
C ALA A 150 -13.92 1.44 3.65
N SER A 151 -13.02 0.75 4.35
CA SER A 151 -13.19 0.42 5.77
C SER A 151 -13.31 1.68 6.62
N TRP A 152 -12.50 2.71 6.38
CA TRP A 152 -12.54 4.01 7.07
C TRP A 152 -13.91 4.69 6.89
N CYS A 153 -14.45 4.67 5.68
CA CYS A 153 -15.79 5.16 5.39
C CYS A 153 -16.90 4.25 5.96
N GLY A 154 -16.57 3.09 6.53
CA GLY A 154 -17.53 2.13 7.09
C GLY A 154 -18.19 1.24 6.05
N LEU A 155 -17.55 1.05 4.89
CA LEU A 155 -17.99 0.12 3.86
C LEU A 155 -17.32 -1.24 4.07
N PRO A 156 -18.06 -2.29 4.50
CA PRO A 156 -17.47 -3.60 4.69
C PRO A 156 -17.07 -4.22 3.36
N SER A 157 -16.00 -5.03 3.39
CA SER A 157 -15.38 -5.59 2.19
C SER A 157 -15.61 -7.10 2.06
N VAL A 158 -15.78 -7.59 0.83
CA VAL A 158 -15.56 -8.99 0.46
C VAL A 158 -14.38 -9.04 -0.49
N ALA A 159 -13.32 -9.74 -0.10
CA ALA A 159 -12.09 -9.77 -0.88
C ALA A 159 -11.45 -11.15 -0.90
N PHE A 160 -10.62 -11.44 -1.90
CA PHE A 160 -9.72 -12.60 -1.82
C PHE A 160 -8.57 -12.34 -0.86
N ALA A 161 -8.17 -13.38 -0.14
CA ALA A 161 -7.00 -13.37 0.73
C ALA A 161 -5.71 -13.48 -0.10
N ASP A 162 -5.00 -12.36 -0.25
CA ASP A 162 -3.70 -12.26 -0.93
C ASP A 162 -2.49 -12.70 -0.08
N GLY A 163 -2.71 -13.03 1.20
CA GLY A 163 -1.65 -13.31 2.19
C GLY A 163 -0.74 -12.11 2.51
N MET A 164 -1.05 -10.91 2.00
CA MET A 164 -0.14 -9.76 1.98
C MET A 164 -0.81 -8.48 2.50
N GLY A 165 -1.22 -7.59 1.61
CA GLY A 165 -1.75 -6.27 1.95
C GLY A 165 -3.21 -6.36 2.38
N VAL A 166 -4.07 -6.91 1.51
CA VAL A 166 -5.52 -7.00 1.73
C VAL A 166 -5.82 -7.85 2.95
N SER A 167 -5.15 -9.00 3.07
CA SER A 167 -5.32 -9.94 4.19
C SER A 167 -4.90 -9.34 5.54
N GLY A 168 -4.02 -8.34 5.53
CA GLY A 168 -3.62 -7.62 6.73
C GLY A 168 -4.61 -6.54 7.19
N GLN A 169 -5.64 -6.26 6.39
CA GLN A 169 -6.58 -5.17 6.64
C GLN A 169 -7.98 -5.61 7.07
N ILE A 170 -8.40 -6.81 6.63
CA ILE A 170 -9.73 -7.38 6.89
C ILE A 170 -9.58 -8.54 7.88
N VAL A 171 -10.46 -8.60 8.86
CA VAL A 171 -10.63 -9.76 9.74
C VAL A 171 -11.91 -10.46 9.34
N ASP A 172 -11.73 -11.66 8.77
CA ASP A 172 -12.82 -12.50 8.27
C ASP A 172 -13.91 -12.71 9.32
N GLY A 173 -15.16 -12.44 8.94
CA GLY A 173 -16.33 -12.60 9.80
C GLY A 173 -16.52 -11.52 10.86
N VAL A 174 -15.65 -10.50 10.92
CA VAL A 174 -15.70 -9.42 11.94
C VAL A 174 -15.95 -8.05 11.30
N ASP A 175 -15.07 -7.63 10.38
CA ASP A 175 -15.16 -6.33 9.70
C ASP A 175 -15.32 -6.44 8.17
N GLY A 176 -15.39 -7.68 7.67
CA GLY A 176 -15.53 -8.02 6.27
C GLY A 176 -15.43 -9.54 6.09
N GLU A 177 -15.27 -9.98 4.86
CA GLU A 177 -15.11 -11.38 4.51
C GLU A 177 -13.86 -11.56 3.64
N LEU A 178 -13.00 -12.50 4.02
CA LEU A 178 -11.84 -12.92 3.24
C LEU A 178 -12.08 -14.32 2.68
N VAL A 179 -12.01 -14.43 1.36
CA VAL A 179 -12.15 -15.70 0.65
C VAL A 179 -10.78 -16.25 0.34
N ASN A 180 -10.52 -17.49 0.72
CA ASN A 180 -9.28 -18.16 0.34
C ASN A 180 -9.32 -18.48 -1.17
N PRO A 181 -8.37 -17.96 -1.98
CA PRO A 181 -8.37 -18.24 -3.41
C PRO A 181 -8.15 -19.72 -3.73
N GLY A 182 -7.44 -20.46 -2.85
CA GLY A 182 -7.20 -21.90 -2.99
C GLY A 182 -6.57 -22.31 -4.33
N PRO A 183 -6.45 -23.63 -4.59
CA PRO A 183 -6.06 -24.15 -5.89
C PRO A 183 -7.25 -24.29 -6.87
N ASP A 184 -8.48 -24.36 -6.36
CA ASP A 184 -9.71 -24.44 -7.17
C ASP A 184 -10.37 -23.07 -7.26
N GLU A 185 -10.06 -22.34 -8.33
CA GLU A 185 -10.60 -21.01 -8.57
C GLU A 185 -12.13 -20.98 -8.66
N ARG A 186 -12.77 -22.04 -9.17
CA ARG A 186 -14.23 -22.09 -9.32
C ARG A 186 -14.91 -22.22 -7.97
N ALA A 187 -14.36 -23.03 -7.08
CA ALA A 187 -14.85 -23.16 -5.71
C ALA A 187 -14.69 -21.83 -4.95
N ALA A 188 -13.55 -21.15 -5.12
CA ALA A 188 -13.30 -19.85 -4.50
C ALA A 188 -14.24 -18.75 -5.03
N ASP A 189 -14.50 -18.72 -6.34
CA ASP A 189 -15.44 -17.77 -6.96
C ASP A 189 -16.87 -17.98 -6.45
N ALA A 190 -17.29 -19.23 -6.31
CA ALA A 190 -18.58 -19.58 -5.75
C ALA A 190 -18.72 -19.16 -4.27
N ASP A 191 -17.69 -19.40 -3.44
CA ASP A 191 -17.69 -18.94 -2.03
C ASP A 191 -17.77 -17.42 -1.93
N PHE A 192 -16.95 -16.71 -2.70
CA PHE A 192 -16.98 -15.24 -2.74
C PHE A 192 -18.38 -14.73 -3.14
N GLY A 193 -18.95 -15.26 -4.23
CA GLY A 193 -20.30 -14.89 -4.65
C GLY A 193 -21.37 -15.18 -3.58
N ALA A 194 -21.29 -16.34 -2.91
CA ALA A 194 -22.20 -16.70 -1.83
C ALA A 194 -22.10 -15.74 -0.63
N ARG A 195 -20.89 -15.31 -0.26
CA ARG A 195 -20.67 -14.33 0.81
C ARG A 195 -21.20 -12.94 0.45
N VAL A 196 -20.99 -12.49 -0.78
CA VAL A 196 -21.60 -11.25 -1.30
C VAL A 196 -23.13 -11.34 -1.19
N VAL A 197 -23.74 -12.38 -1.75
CA VAL A 197 -25.21 -12.55 -1.72
C VAL A 197 -25.74 -12.60 -0.30
N ARG A 198 -25.06 -13.29 0.61
CA ARG A 198 -25.41 -13.35 2.04
C ARG A 198 -25.40 -11.96 2.67
N LEU A 199 -24.30 -11.20 2.53
CA LEU A 199 -24.20 -9.86 3.12
C LEU A 199 -25.19 -8.86 2.50
N LEU A 200 -25.52 -9.02 1.22
CA LEU A 200 -26.58 -8.22 0.59
C LEU A 200 -27.98 -8.58 1.15
N ARG A 201 -28.20 -9.80 1.64
CA ARG A 201 -29.46 -10.25 2.27
C ARG A 201 -29.54 -9.98 3.78
N GLU A 202 -28.41 -9.80 4.46
CA GLU A 202 -28.32 -9.61 5.91
C GLU A 202 -27.90 -8.17 6.28
N PRO A 203 -28.80 -7.18 6.23
CA PRO A 203 -28.44 -5.77 6.45
C PRO A 203 -27.92 -5.49 7.87
N LEU A 204 -28.42 -6.23 8.88
CA LEU A 204 -27.92 -6.08 10.26
C LEU A 204 -26.47 -6.55 10.40
N ARG A 205 -26.11 -7.67 9.76
CA ARG A 205 -24.73 -8.16 9.72
C ARG A 205 -23.83 -7.19 8.95
N ARG A 206 -24.29 -6.71 7.80
CA ARG A 206 -23.57 -5.68 7.01
C ARG A 206 -23.31 -4.42 7.82
N ARG A 207 -24.30 -3.95 8.59
CA ARG A 207 -24.16 -2.80 9.50
C ARG A 207 -23.20 -3.08 10.66
N ALA A 208 -23.20 -4.28 11.23
CA ALA A 208 -22.23 -4.65 12.25
C ALA A 208 -20.79 -4.63 11.70
N PHE A 209 -20.58 -5.20 10.51
CA PHE A 209 -19.28 -5.19 9.84
C PHE A 209 -18.83 -3.76 9.51
N ALA A 210 -19.74 -2.90 9.02
CA ALA A 210 -19.48 -1.49 8.76
C ALA A 210 -18.91 -0.74 9.99
N LEU A 211 -19.49 -0.97 11.17
CA LEU A 211 -19.03 -0.35 12.42
C LEU A 211 -17.64 -0.84 12.81
N GLU A 212 -17.39 -2.15 12.74
CA GLU A 212 -16.08 -2.72 13.07
C GLU A 212 -15.00 -2.34 12.04
N ALA A 213 -15.33 -2.32 10.74
CA ALA A 213 -14.45 -1.87 9.68
C ALA A 213 -13.96 -0.44 9.93
N ARG A 214 -14.90 0.48 10.21
CA ARG A 214 -14.58 1.86 10.54
C ARG A 214 -13.70 1.96 11.79
N ARG A 215 -14.11 1.30 12.87
CA ARG A 215 -13.38 1.34 14.15
C ARG A 215 -11.94 0.84 13.98
N ARG A 216 -11.76 -0.28 13.30
CA ARG A 216 -10.44 -0.91 13.09
C ARG A 216 -9.59 -0.12 12.11
N ALA A 217 -10.16 0.41 11.03
CA ALA A 217 -9.46 1.30 10.12
C ALA A 217 -8.96 2.56 10.81
N HIS A 218 -9.77 3.20 11.67
CA HIS A 218 -9.36 4.36 12.46
C HIS A 218 -8.21 4.03 13.42
N LEU A 219 -8.26 2.88 14.11
CA LEU A 219 -7.16 2.45 14.99
C LEU A 219 -5.88 2.12 14.22
N ARG A 220 -6.02 1.57 13.01
CA ARG A 220 -4.91 1.11 12.18
C ARG A 220 -4.25 2.25 11.41
N ALA A 221 -5.02 3.10 10.74
CA ALA A 221 -4.54 4.03 9.71
C ALA A 221 -4.70 5.52 10.08
N ASP A 222 -5.04 5.86 11.33
CA ASP A 222 -5.04 7.25 11.78
C ASP A 222 -3.62 7.86 11.67
N PRO A 223 -3.46 9.04 11.04
CA PRO A 223 -2.14 9.63 10.82
C PRO A 223 -1.35 9.85 12.11
N ARG A 224 -1.99 10.25 13.22
CA ARG A 224 -1.29 10.48 14.49
C ARG A 224 -0.77 9.18 15.07
N ARG A 225 -1.55 8.10 14.96
CA ARG A 225 -1.12 6.75 15.36
C ARG A 225 0.01 6.24 14.48
N CYS A 226 -0.06 6.43 13.16
CA CYS A 226 1.03 6.04 12.26
C CYS A 226 2.33 6.80 12.57
N VAL A 227 2.25 8.11 12.82
CA VAL A 227 3.41 8.92 13.22
C VAL A 227 4.01 8.45 14.54
N ALA A 228 3.18 8.11 15.54
CA ALA A 228 3.68 7.55 16.80
C ALA A 228 4.47 6.25 16.58
N ARG A 229 3.97 5.33 15.75
CA ARG A 229 4.68 4.09 15.37
C ARG A 229 6.00 4.36 14.65
N TYR A 230 6.08 5.43 13.85
CA TYR A 230 7.35 5.83 13.22
C TYR A 230 8.38 6.29 14.26
N TYR A 231 7.97 7.06 15.28
CA TYR A 231 8.88 7.44 16.36
C TYR A 231 9.41 6.22 17.12
N GLU A 232 8.55 5.25 17.42
CA GLU A 232 8.93 3.97 18.03
C GLU A 232 9.93 3.22 17.14
N ALA A 233 9.64 3.10 15.84
CA ALA A 233 10.50 2.42 14.87
C ALA A 233 11.89 3.07 14.76
N PHE A 234 11.97 4.41 14.73
CA PHE A 234 13.26 5.10 14.73
C PHE A 234 14.04 4.91 16.04
N GLY A 235 13.34 4.84 17.18
CA GLY A 235 13.94 4.53 18.48
C GLY A 235 14.58 3.13 18.48
N GLU A 236 13.83 2.12 18.06
CA GLU A 236 14.31 0.73 18.00
C GLU A 236 15.43 0.56 16.98
N ALA A 237 15.34 1.19 15.81
CA ALA A 237 16.39 1.16 14.80
C ALA A 237 17.69 1.79 15.33
N ARG A 238 17.61 2.95 16.02
CA ARG A 238 18.78 3.57 16.66
C ARG A 238 19.40 2.64 17.70
N ASP A 239 18.59 1.98 18.52
CA ASP A 239 19.08 1.10 19.57
C ASP A 239 19.68 -0.18 18.99
N HIS A 240 19.11 -0.72 17.90
CA HIS A 240 19.72 -1.79 17.11
C HIS A 240 21.06 -1.36 16.53
N ALA A 241 21.13 -0.18 15.89
CA ALA A 241 22.36 0.36 15.33
C ALA A 241 23.47 0.42 16.38
N ARG A 242 23.17 0.92 17.58
CA ARG A 242 24.14 1.00 18.70
C ARG A 242 24.69 -0.36 19.14
N ARG A 243 23.86 -1.41 19.13
CA ARG A 243 24.27 -2.78 19.50
C ARG A 243 25.02 -3.48 18.38
N SER A 244 24.60 -3.26 17.14
CA SER A 244 25.12 -3.92 15.94
C SER A 244 26.32 -3.18 15.33
N PHE A 245 26.67 -1.99 15.83
CA PHE A 245 27.80 -1.21 15.37
C PHE A 245 29.11 -1.94 15.69
N VAL A 246 29.66 -2.64 14.71
CA VAL A 246 31.06 -3.05 14.74
C VAL A 246 31.88 -1.81 14.41
N THR A 247 32.66 -1.30 15.37
CA THR A 247 33.64 -0.25 15.07
C THR A 247 34.53 -0.77 13.94
N PRO A 248 34.63 -0.07 12.78
CA PRO A 248 35.57 -0.50 11.77
C PRO A 248 36.95 -0.48 12.40
N SER A 249 37.59 -1.65 12.51
CA SER A 249 38.98 -1.72 12.93
C SER A 249 39.78 -0.93 11.91
N ARG A 250 40.31 0.25 12.30
CA ARG A 250 41.23 1.00 11.44
C ARG A 250 42.35 0.03 11.03
N PRO A 251 42.62 -0.17 9.73
CA PRO A 251 43.76 -0.95 9.27
C PRO A 251 45.01 -0.43 9.99
N ARG A 252 45.87 -1.34 10.50
CA ARG A 252 47.12 -0.98 11.20
C ARG A 252 47.98 -0.01 10.37
N GLU A 253 47.89 -0.11 9.05
CA GLU A 253 48.59 0.69 8.05
C GLU A 253 48.19 2.18 8.08
N LEU A 254 46.93 2.49 8.38
CA LEU A 254 46.45 3.88 8.53
C LEU A 254 46.89 4.55 9.84
N ARG A 255 47.34 3.78 10.85
CA ARG A 255 48.01 4.36 12.04
C ARG A 255 49.42 4.86 11.71
N LEU A 256 50.11 4.23 10.76
CA LEU A 256 51.43 4.69 10.30
C LEU A 256 51.31 5.95 9.44
N LEU A 257 50.31 5.99 8.54
CA LEU A 257 49.98 7.20 7.76
C LEU A 257 49.58 8.39 8.65
N GLY A 258 48.79 8.16 9.71
CA GLY A 258 48.43 9.22 10.66
C GLY A 258 49.61 9.82 11.42
N ARG A 259 50.66 9.02 11.70
CA ARG A 259 51.94 9.53 12.24
C ARG A 259 52.71 10.33 11.20
N TRP A 260 52.72 9.87 9.95
CA TRP A 260 53.38 10.54 8.82
C TRP A 260 52.76 11.89 8.48
N THR A 261 51.43 12.00 8.47
CA THR A 261 50.71 13.26 8.23
C THR A 261 50.88 14.25 9.38
N GLY A 262 51.00 13.76 10.62
CA GLY A 262 51.28 14.60 11.78
C GLY A 262 52.65 15.28 11.71
N VAL A 263 53.69 14.55 11.28
CA VAL A 263 55.04 15.12 11.08
C VAL A 263 55.05 16.16 9.96
N HIS A 264 54.35 15.91 8.85
CA HIS A 264 54.30 16.85 7.72
C HIS A 264 53.50 18.11 8.06
N ALA A 265 52.41 17.99 8.81
CA ALA A 265 51.64 19.15 9.26
C ALA A 265 52.43 20.05 10.22
N VAL A 266 53.25 19.47 11.11
CA VAL A 266 54.17 20.21 11.99
C VAL A 266 55.29 20.87 11.18
N ALA A 267 55.88 20.18 10.20
CA ALA A 267 56.91 20.76 9.33
C ALA A 267 56.38 21.89 8.43
N LEU A 268 55.14 21.79 7.93
CA LEU A 268 54.42 22.87 7.24
C LEU A 268 54.11 24.05 8.17
N GLY A 269 53.65 23.78 9.40
CA GLY A 269 53.36 24.81 10.41
C GLY A 269 54.61 25.55 10.91
N LEU A 270 55.77 24.89 10.91
CA LEU A 270 57.09 25.48 11.21
C LEU A 270 57.76 26.14 9.98
N GLY A 271 57.12 26.10 8.80
CA GLY A 271 57.62 26.75 7.58
C GLY A 271 58.76 26.01 6.87
N LEU A 272 59.05 24.76 7.24
CA LEU A 272 60.13 23.94 6.66
C LEU A 272 59.75 23.29 5.32
N LEU A 273 58.46 23.35 4.95
CA LEU A 273 57.92 22.88 3.68
C LEU A 273 56.90 23.91 3.16
N ARG A 274 56.99 24.33 1.89
CA ARG A 274 55.98 25.17 1.22
C ARG A 274 55.17 24.34 0.22
N ALA A 275 53.92 24.73 -0.05
CA ALA A 275 53.05 24.01 -0.98
C ALA A 275 53.55 24.13 -2.44
N PRO A 276 53.35 23.11 -3.28
CA PRO A 276 53.81 23.13 -4.67
C PRO A 276 53.03 24.14 -5.52
N ALA A 277 53.72 24.72 -6.51
CA ALA A 277 53.20 25.75 -7.40
C ALA A 277 52.05 25.26 -8.30
N VAL A 278 51.05 26.12 -8.50
CA VAL A 278 49.93 25.91 -9.42
C VAL A 278 50.31 26.50 -10.79
N LEU A 279 50.15 25.72 -11.87
CA LEU A 279 50.25 26.20 -13.24
C LEU A 279 49.13 27.22 -13.52
N ASN A 280 49.47 28.39 -14.08
CA ASN A 280 48.44 29.36 -14.48
C ASN A 280 47.84 29.01 -15.85
N ARG A 281 46.71 29.64 -16.19
CA ARG A 281 45.92 29.39 -17.43
C ARG A 281 46.69 29.54 -18.76
N ASN A 282 47.88 30.12 -18.78
CA ASN A 282 48.70 30.34 -19.98
C ASN A 282 49.84 29.32 -20.11
N ASN A 283 49.86 28.23 -19.32
CA ASN A 283 50.87 27.17 -19.39
C ASN A 283 52.33 27.65 -19.13
N ALA A 284 52.52 28.82 -18.52
CA ALA A 284 53.84 29.26 -18.08
C ALA A 284 54.19 28.62 -16.73
N ALA A 285 55.38 28.01 -16.66
CA ALA A 285 55.93 27.51 -15.40
C ALA A 285 56.38 28.69 -14.54
N THR A 286 55.84 28.81 -13.32
CA THR A 286 56.49 29.57 -12.25
C THR A 286 57.69 28.78 -11.71
N PRO A 287 58.76 29.46 -11.27
CA PRO A 287 60.04 28.81 -11.01
C PRO A 287 59.93 27.72 -9.94
N SER A 288 60.62 26.61 -10.19
CA SER A 288 60.67 25.44 -9.32
C SER A 288 61.60 25.65 -8.13
N TRP A 289 61.44 24.74 -7.16
CA TRP A 289 62.22 24.58 -5.94
C TRP A 289 63.72 24.82 -6.11
N THR A 290 64.26 25.81 -5.39
CA THR A 290 65.67 25.84 -5.00
C THR A 290 65.79 25.52 -3.51
N LEU A 291 66.67 24.57 -3.19
CA LEU A 291 67.22 24.43 -1.84
C LEU A 291 68.19 25.59 -1.62
N GLY A 292 68.12 26.23 -0.46
CA GLY A 292 69.24 26.98 0.11
C GLY A 292 70.17 26.03 0.84
#